data_AF-A0A0F9L8G5-F1
#
_entry.id   AF-A0A0F9L8G5-F1
#
_cell.length_a   1.000
_cell.length_b   1.000
_cell.length_c   1.000
_cell.angle_alpha   90.00
_cell.angle_beta   90.00
_cell.angle_gamma   90.00
#
_symmetry.space_group_name_H-M   'P 1'
#
loop_
_entity.id
_entity.type
_entity.pdbx_description
1 polymer ?
#
loop_
_entity_poly.entity_id
_entity_poly.type
_entity_poly.pdbx_seq_one_letter_code
_entity_poly.pdbx_strand_id
1 'polypeptide(L)' 'MAKLIHSIQSWIGLSSDTKPSNPLVGSTFHESDTGEMFVYDGDIWTEDLRMIYAVSEGLTF' A
#
# COMPACT_ATOMS: atom_id res chain seq x y z
N MET A 1 -2.62 -18.22 11.37
CA MET A 1 -2.26 -19.06 10.20
C MET A 1 -2.06 -18.15 9.00
N ALA A 2 -1.04 -18.35 8.18
CA ALA A 2 -0.87 -17.60 6.93
C ALA A 2 -1.93 -18.02 5.91
N LYS A 3 -2.48 -17.06 5.15
CA LYS A 3 -3.47 -17.30 4.10
C LYS A 3 -2.77 -17.29 2.75
N LEU A 4 -2.89 -18.36 1.97
CA LEU A 4 -2.45 -18.37 0.58
C LEU A 4 -3.42 -17.52 -0.25
N ILE A 5 -2.89 -16.57 -1.01
CA ILE A 5 -3.67 -15.72 -1.91
C ILE A 5 -3.16 -15.97 -3.34
N HIS A 6 -4.07 -16.31 -4.24
CA HIS A 6 -3.73 -16.73 -5.61
C HIS A 6 -3.48 -15.56 -6.57
N SER A 7 -3.77 -14.33 -6.15
CA SER A 7 -3.47 -13.10 -6.87
C SER A 7 -3.36 -11.94 -5.90
N ILE A 8 -2.36 -11.09 -6.07
CA ILE A 8 -2.26 -9.79 -5.40
C ILE A 8 -2.35 -8.75 -6.51
N GLN A 9 -3.15 -7.70 -6.27
CA GLN A 9 -3.36 -6.66 -7.25
C GLN A 9 -2.49 -5.44 -6.92
N SER A 10 -2.03 -4.74 -7.96
CA SER A 10 -1.32 -3.47 -7.82
C SER A 10 -1.97 -2.45 -8.73
N TRP A 11 -2.31 -1.29 -8.16
CA TRP A 11 -2.91 -0.16 -8.87
C TRP A 11 -2.02 1.07 -8.79
N ILE A 12 -2.16 1.94 -9.79
CA ILE A 12 -1.60 3.28 -9.82
C ILE A 12 -2.77 4.23 -10.10
N GLY A 13 -2.91 5.28 -9.31
CA GLY A 13 -3.93 6.30 -9.48
C GLY A 13 -3.51 7.63 -8.87
N LEU A 14 -4.46 8.55 -8.74
CA LEU A 14 -4.30 9.81 -8.05
C LEU A 14 -4.78 9.69 -6.60
N SER A 15 -4.30 10.58 -5.73
CA SER A 15 -4.79 10.72 -4.35
C SER A 15 -6.29 11.03 -4.25
N SER A 16 -6.87 11.62 -5.29
CA SER A 16 -8.31 11.91 -5.41
C SER A 16 -9.14 10.74 -5.92
N ASP A 17 -8.51 9.66 -6.41
CA ASP A 17 -9.23 8.50 -6.90
C ASP A 17 -9.82 7.68 -5.76
N THR A 18 -11.01 7.13 -6.01
CA THR A 18 -11.58 6.12 -5.10
C THR A 18 -10.79 4.82 -5.24
N LYS A 19 -10.12 4.42 -4.15
CA LYS A 19 -9.40 3.15 -4.11
C LYS A 19 -10.37 1.96 -4.30
N PRO A 20 -9.93 0.83 -4.87
CA PRO A 20 -10.78 -0.35 -5.09
C PRO A 20 -11.46 -0.85 -3.81
N SER A 21 -12.72 -1.28 -3.93
CA SER A 21 -13.56 -1.70 -2.79
C SER A 21 -13.51 -3.20 -2.47
N ASN A 22 -13.08 -4.04 -3.42
CA ASN A 22 -12.91 -5.49 -3.21
C ASN A 22 -11.48 -5.99 -3.54
N PRO A 23 -10.42 -5.32 -3.05
CA PRO A 23 -9.06 -5.81 -3.21
C PRO A 23 -8.81 -7.05 -2.34
N LEU A 24 -7.83 -7.87 -2.74
CA LEU A 24 -7.35 -8.95 -1.89
C LEU A 24 -6.37 -8.40 -0.85
N VAL A 25 -6.39 -8.95 0.37
CA VAL A 25 -5.43 -8.60 1.44
C VAL A 25 -4.00 -8.62 0.89
N GLY A 26 -3.23 -7.56 1.18
CA GLY A 26 -1.86 -7.38 0.69
C GLY A 26 -1.75 -6.72 -0.69
N SER A 27 -2.86 -6.38 -1.34
CA SER A 27 -2.85 -5.59 -2.58
C SER A 27 -2.38 -4.16 -2.34
N THR A 28 -1.81 -3.53 -3.36
CA THR A 28 -1.13 -2.22 -3.26
C THR A 28 -1.76 -1.16 -4.13
N PHE A 29 -1.75 0.09 -3.66
CA PHE A 29 -2.15 1.26 -4.44
C PHE A 29 -1.05 2.33 -4.34
N HIS A 30 -0.54 2.78 -5.49
CA HIS A 30 0.42 3.87 -5.58
C HIS A 30 -0.30 5.14 -6.04
N GLU A 31 -0.20 6.20 -5.24
CA GLU A 31 -0.63 7.54 -5.64
C GLU A 31 0.49 8.23 -6.42
N SER A 32 0.29 8.42 -7.72
CA SER A 32 1.32 8.95 -8.62
C SER A 32 1.59 10.45 -8.47
N ASP A 33 0.67 11.18 -7.84
CA ASP A 33 0.73 12.63 -7.59
C ASP A 33 1.36 12.98 -6.23
N THR A 34 1.18 12.13 -5.22
CA THR A 34 1.77 12.32 -3.87
C THR A 34 3.01 11.45 -3.64
N GLY A 35 3.13 10.33 -4.36
CA GLY A 35 4.15 9.30 -4.15
C GLY A 35 3.85 8.35 -2.99
N GLU A 36 2.66 8.46 -2.38
CA GLU A 36 2.26 7.62 -1.26
C GLU A 36 1.91 6.20 -1.70
N MET A 37 2.24 5.24 -0.85
CA MET A 37 1.97 3.82 -1.07
C MET A 37 1.00 3.32 -0.02
N PHE A 38 0.01 2.53 -0.43
CA PHE A 38 -0.99 1.94 0.46
C PHE A 38 -1.06 0.43 0.28
N VAL A 39 -1.36 -0.29 1.36
CA VAL A 39 -1.61 -1.72 1.40
C VAL A 39 -3.00 -1.99 1.96
N TYR A 40 -3.77 -2.86 1.33
CA TYR A 40 -5.06 -3.30 1.84
C TYR A 40 -4.88 -4.38 2.91
N ASP A 41 -5.41 -4.17 4.12
CA ASP A 41 -5.27 -5.10 5.24
C ASP A 41 -6.38 -6.15 5.35
N GLY A 42 -7.46 -5.99 4.58
CA GLY A 42 -8.66 -6.83 4.64
C GLY A 42 -9.92 -6.10 5.05
N ASP A 43 -9.78 -4.86 5.52
CA ASP A 43 -10.89 -3.96 5.86
C ASP A 43 -10.69 -2.61 5.16
N ILE A 44 -9.51 -2.00 5.35
CA ILE A 44 -9.20 -0.65 4.84
C ILE A 44 -7.84 -0.59 4.12
N TRP A 45 -7.66 0.48 3.35
CA TRP A 45 -6.37 0.86 2.78
C TRP A 45 -5.56 1.63 3.83
N THR A 46 -4.40 1.09 4.21
CA THR A 46 -3.49 1.70 5.19
C THR A 46 -2.20 2.12 4.49
N GLU A 47 -1.69 3.31 4.82
CA GLU A 47 -0.44 3.84 4.26
C GLU A 47 0.77 2.97 4.68
N ASP A 48 1.64 2.65 3.71
CA ASP A 48 2.88 1.90 3.93
C ASP A 48 4.04 2.85 4.23
N LEU A 49 4.18 3.17 5.52
CA LEU A 49 5.18 4.11 6.02
C LEU A 49 6.61 3.54 6.10
N ARG A 50 6.88 2.32 5.61
CA ARG A 50 8.18 1.64 5.77
C ARG A 50 9.38 2.45 5.26
N MET A 51 9.20 3.29 4.24
CA MET A 51 10.26 4.15 3.73
C MET A 51 10.45 5.44 4.55
N ILE A 52 9.38 5.97 5.14
CA ILE A 52 9.41 7.20 5.93
C ILE A 52 10.17 6.96 7.25
N TYR A 53 9.94 5.80 7.88
CA TYR A 53 10.65 5.46 9.11
C TYR A 53 12.15 5.21 8.90
N ALA A 54 12.55 4.56 7.80
CA ALA A 54 13.95 4.26 7.50
C ALA A 54 14.82 5.53 7.37
N VAL A 55 14.26 6.62 6.82
CA VAL A 55 14.95 7.92 6.71
C VAL A 55 14.95 8.65 8.06
N SER A 56 13.90 8.49 8.86
CA SER A 56 13.80 9.13 10.19
C SER A 56 14.70 8.51 11.26
N GLU A 57 15.02 7.22 11.15
CA GLU A 57 15.89 6.50 12.10
C GLU A 57 17.37 6.54 11.72
N GLY A 58 17.75 7.28 10.68
CA GLY A 58 19.15 7.45 10.30
C GLY A 58 19.84 6.14 9.91
N LEU A 59 19.11 5.17 9.34
CA LEU A 59 19.70 3.96 8.79
C LEU A 59 20.49 4.32 7.53
N THR A 60 21.78 4.57 7.70
CA THR A 60 22.75 4.66 6.61
C THR A 60 23.03 3.26 6.09
N PHE A 61 22.70 3.00 4.82
CA PHE A 61 23.18 1.82 4.09
C PHE A 61 24.68 1.93 3.76
#